data_AF-A0A1Z8LI92-F1
#
_entry.id   AF-A0A1Z8LI92-F1
#
_cell.length_a   1.000
_cell.length_b   1.000
_cell.length_c   1.000
_cell.angle_alpha   90.00
_cell.angle_beta   90.00
_cell.angle_gamma   90.00
#
_symmetry.space_group_name_H-M   'P 1'
#
loop_
_entity.id
_entity.type
_entity.pdbx_description
1 polymer ?
#
loop_
_entity_poly.entity_id
_entity_poly.type
_entity_poly.pdbx_seq_one_letter_code
_entity_poly.pdbx_strand_id
1 'polypeptide(L)'
;MNLTDRSKNPGNTKVRKSIENYRRHFGINQEVRYAALSIAPDPRVCPSSKIAQCADPCLHFSGLARTYSSIIKARVRKLNFWLNDRPAFLKILRHELGLFEKLCLDTGVEGWVRLNVLSDIDWENFDIPQNFPTLNFLDYTKRPDRITGNLPDNYRLIFSYSGAARYQKHVNTAVENNAPIAIVIDKMPTGAFHFLGRSEWVNGDHSDMVNCFQTGKNIFLKYKPSKNMTPEKIAASPFILKTKNLIARAA
;
A
#
# COMPACT_ATOMS: atom_id res chain seq x y z
N MET A 1 23.06 2.43 -6.13
CA MET A 1 21.91 3.13 -5.51
C MET A 1 21.10 2.08 -4.78
N ASN A 2 20.76 2.29 -3.50
CA ASN A 2 19.89 1.35 -2.77
C ASN A 2 18.42 1.59 -3.14
N LEU A 3 17.71 0.55 -3.55
CA LEU A 3 16.31 0.61 -3.97
C LEU A 3 15.37 0.36 -2.79
N THR A 4 15.65 -0.64 -1.98
CA THR A 4 14.82 -1.06 -0.85
C THR A 4 15.30 -0.45 0.46
N ASP A 5 14.35 0.10 1.22
CA ASP A 5 14.56 0.52 2.59
C ASP A 5 14.26 -0.69 3.49
N ARG A 6 15.30 -1.26 4.11
CA ARG A 6 15.19 -2.45 4.98
C ARG A 6 15.21 -2.03 6.45
N SER A 7 14.32 -2.57 7.26
CA SER A 7 14.38 -2.36 8.70
C SER A 7 14.96 -3.59 9.40
N LYS A 8 16.15 -3.45 10.00
CA LYS A 8 16.63 -4.34 11.07
C LYS A 8 16.03 -3.91 12.43
N ASN A 9 15.80 -2.60 12.59
CA ASN A 9 15.06 -1.95 13.67
C ASN A 9 14.83 -0.49 13.21
N PRO A 10 13.61 0.03 12.98
CA PRO A 10 13.46 1.19 12.11
C PRO A 10 13.38 2.49 12.92
N GLY A 11 14.20 3.48 12.55
CA GLY A 11 13.82 4.89 12.72
C GLY A 11 12.46 5.22 12.05
N ASN A 12 11.95 4.34 11.17
CA ASN A 12 10.60 4.39 10.61
C ASN A 12 9.55 3.76 11.55
N THR A 13 8.92 4.61 12.35
CA THR A 13 7.88 4.24 13.33
C THR A 13 6.67 3.52 12.72
N LYS A 14 6.33 3.77 11.45
CA LYS A 14 5.20 3.10 10.77
C LYS A 14 5.47 1.60 10.58
N VAL A 15 6.66 1.26 10.09
CA VAL A 15 7.05 -0.14 9.85
C VAL A 15 7.10 -0.90 11.17
N ARG A 16 7.68 -0.29 12.22
CA ARG A 16 7.71 -0.87 13.58
C ARG A 16 6.30 -1.19 14.08
N LYS A 17 5.39 -0.21 14.02
CA LYS A 17 3.99 -0.39 14.44
C LYS A 17 3.32 -1.52 13.66
N SER A 18 3.55 -1.61 12.35
CA SER A 18 2.98 -2.67 11.52
C SER A 18 3.45 -4.05 11.97
N ILE A 19 4.74 -4.22 12.23
CA ILE A 19 5.34 -5.47 12.71
C ILE A 19 4.77 -5.86 14.07
N GLU A 20 4.78 -4.93 15.04
CA GLU A 20 4.26 -5.20 16.39
C GLU A 20 2.78 -5.62 16.37
N ASN A 21 1.94 -4.96 15.56
CA ASN A 21 0.53 -5.31 15.47
C ASN A 21 0.28 -6.61 14.70
N TYR A 22 1.06 -6.89 13.65
CA TYR A 22 0.99 -8.17 12.95
C TYR A 22 1.33 -9.33 13.88
N ARG A 23 2.45 -9.21 14.61
CA ARG A 23 2.88 -10.23 15.58
C ARG A 23 1.83 -10.48 16.64
N ARG A 24 1.27 -9.40 17.22
CA ARG A 24 0.19 -9.52 18.21
C ARG A 24 -1.07 -10.18 17.63
N HIS A 25 -1.46 -9.81 16.41
CA HIS A 25 -2.68 -10.30 15.77
C HIS A 25 -2.64 -11.81 15.52
N PHE A 26 -1.48 -12.34 15.11
CA PHE A 26 -1.31 -13.76 14.78
C PHE A 26 -0.59 -14.58 15.86
N GLY A 27 -0.29 -14.00 17.03
CA GLY A 27 0.44 -14.70 18.11
C GLY A 27 1.88 -15.06 17.74
N ILE A 28 2.54 -14.28 16.87
CA ILE A 28 3.87 -14.57 16.34
C ILE A 28 4.93 -14.02 17.30
N ASN A 29 5.65 -14.94 17.95
CA ASN A 29 6.70 -14.60 18.91
C ASN A 29 8.04 -14.26 18.25
N GLN A 30 8.32 -14.78 17.05
CA GLN A 30 9.54 -14.47 16.29
C GLN A 30 9.58 -13.03 15.76
N GLU A 31 10.78 -12.52 15.53
CA GLU A 31 10.97 -11.24 14.83
C GLU A 31 10.44 -11.35 13.39
N VAL A 32 10.01 -10.23 12.84
CA VAL A 32 9.59 -10.11 11.43
C VAL A 32 10.38 -8.97 10.82
N ARG A 33 10.93 -9.18 9.63
CA ARG A 33 11.67 -8.16 8.87
C ARG A 33 10.81 -7.59 7.76
N TYR A 34 11.08 -6.34 7.40
CA TYR A 34 10.32 -5.63 6.37
C TYR A 34 11.25 -4.88 5.41
N ALA A 35 10.99 -5.01 4.12
CA ALA A 35 11.64 -4.28 3.05
C ALA A 35 10.60 -3.51 2.22
N ALA A 36 10.91 -2.26 1.87
CA ALA A 36 9.97 -1.43 1.11
C ALA A 36 10.64 -0.65 -0.03
N LEU A 37 9.91 -0.46 -1.13
CA LEU A 37 10.34 0.39 -2.24
C LEU A 37 9.37 1.56 -2.42
N SER A 38 9.92 2.77 -2.46
CA SER A 38 9.16 4.00 -2.69
C SER A 38 9.65 4.69 -3.96
N ILE A 39 9.02 4.40 -5.09
CA ILE A 39 9.17 5.12 -6.36
C ILE A 39 8.26 6.35 -6.35
N ALA A 40 8.65 7.48 -6.96
CA ALA A 40 7.75 8.64 -7.06
C ALA A 40 6.49 8.27 -7.87
N PRO A 41 5.30 8.77 -7.48
CA PRO A 41 4.08 8.51 -8.23
C PRO A 41 4.18 9.16 -9.61
N ASP A 42 3.88 8.39 -10.64
CA ASP A 42 3.85 8.84 -12.04
C ASP A 42 2.84 7.96 -12.80
N PRO A 43 2.09 8.49 -13.77
CA PRO A 43 1.14 7.70 -14.55
C PRO A 43 1.73 6.43 -15.18
N ARG A 44 3.04 6.40 -15.48
CA ARG A 44 3.75 5.23 -16.04
C ARG A 44 4.01 4.12 -15.04
N VAL A 45 3.93 4.41 -13.74
CA VAL A 45 4.10 3.41 -12.66
C VAL A 45 2.87 3.32 -11.76
N CYS A 46 1.86 4.17 -11.96
CA CYS A 46 0.58 4.17 -11.25
C CYS A 46 -0.53 4.64 -12.22
N PRO A 47 -0.93 3.80 -13.18
CA PRO A 47 -1.76 4.20 -14.32
C PRO A 47 -3.16 4.68 -13.92
N SER A 48 -3.77 4.06 -12.91
CA SER A 48 -5.10 4.42 -12.43
C SER A 48 -5.15 5.71 -11.60
N SER A 49 -4.00 6.33 -11.28
CA SER A 49 -3.93 7.50 -10.39
C SER A 49 -4.77 8.69 -10.88
N LYS A 50 -4.81 8.94 -12.20
CA LYS A 50 -5.55 10.05 -12.81
C LYS A 50 -7.07 9.85 -12.69
N ILE A 51 -7.57 8.66 -13.06
CA ILE A 51 -9.00 8.36 -12.98
C ILE A 51 -9.50 8.22 -11.54
N ALA A 52 -8.63 7.78 -10.62
CA ALA A 52 -8.90 7.72 -9.19
C ALA A 52 -8.76 9.08 -8.47
N GLN A 53 -8.29 10.12 -9.16
CA GLN A 53 -8.11 11.49 -8.64
C GLN A 53 -7.35 11.54 -7.29
N CYS A 54 -6.28 10.75 -7.18
CA CYS A 54 -5.52 10.62 -5.93
C CYS A 54 -4.12 11.28 -5.95
N ALA A 55 -3.77 12.02 -7.02
CA ALA A 55 -2.46 12.63 -7.19
C ALA A 55 -2.17 13.73 -6.14
N ASP A 56 -3.12 14.66 -5.95
CA ASP A 56 -3.00 15.74 -4.97
C ASP A 56 -2.91 15.25 -3.51
N PRO A 57 -3.80 14.34 -3.04
CA PRO A 57 -3.71 13.80 -1.68
C PRO A 57 -2.63 12.72 -1.52
N CYS A 58 -1.78 12.48 -2.51
CA CYS A 58 -0.80 11.41 -2.48
C CYS A 58 0.18 11.53 -1.30
N LEU A 59 0.49 10.39 -0.68
CA LEU A 59 1.48 10.26 0.40
C LEU A 59 2.90 10.69 0.00
N HIS A 60 3.17 10.86 -1.30
CA HIS A 60 4.44 11.40 -1.79
C HIS A 60 4.78 12.76 -1.15
N PHE A 61 3.76 13.56 -0.85
CA PHE A 61 3.88 14.90 -0.26
C PHE A 61 3.46 14.95 1.22
N SER A 62 3.36 13.79 1.90
CA SER A 62 2.91 13.67 3.30
C SER A 62 4.04 13.21 4.23
N GLY A 63 3.81 13.29 5.55
CA GLY A 63 4.76 12.84 6.57
C GLY A 63 6.11 13.58 6.53
N LEU A 64 7.22 12.88 6.73
CA LEU A 64 8.57 13.46 6.70
C LEU A 64 8.92 14.12 5.36
N ALA A 65 8.31 13.70 4.25
CA ALA A 65 8.51 14.33 2.94
C ALA A 65 7.96 15.77 2.88
N ARG A 66 7.11 16.17 3.84
CA ARG A 66 6.70 17.57 4.02
C ARG A 66 7.84 18.45 4.52
N THR A 67 8.83 17.88 5.18
CA THR A 67 9.95 18.67 5.72
C THR A 67 11.20 18.45 4.89
N TYR A 68 11.50 17.19 4.55
CA TYR A 68 12.75 16.80 3.92
C TYR A 68 12.59 16.56 2.41
N SER A 69 13.07 17.52 1.61
CA SER A 69 13.06 17.42 0.15
C SER A 69 13.95 16.28 -0.38
N SER A 70 14.94 15.84 0.39
CA SER A 70 15.81 14.70 0.05
C SER A 70 15.02 13.40 -0.17
N ILE A 71 13.92 13.20 0.56
CA ILE A 71 13.03 12.03 0.42
C ILE A 71 12.34 12.06 -0.94
N ILE A 72 11.81 13.22 -1.35
CA ILE A 72 11.19 13.42 -2.66
C ILE A 72 12.22 13.18 -3.77
N LYS A 73 13.41 13.79 -3.65
CA LYS A 73 14.51 13.61 -4.61
C LYS A 73 14.91 12.14 -4.75
N ALA A 74 14.97 11.38 -3.65
CA ALA A 74 15.27 9.95 -3.69
C ALA A 74 14.22 9.15 -4.47
N ARG A 75 12.93 9.40 -4.21
CA ARG A 75 11.80 8.77 -4.93
C ARG A 75 11.83 9.09 -6.43
N VAL A 76 12.12 10.34 -6.79
CA VAL A 76 12.24 10.78 -8.19
C VAL A 76 13.44 10.13 -8.87
N ARG A 77 14.60 9.99 -8.19
CA ARG A 77 15.74 9.23 -8.74
C ARG A 77 15.37 7.77 -9.02
N LYS A 78 14.63 7.11 -8.12
CA LYS A 78 14.15 5.73 -8.33
C LYS A 78 13.23 5.64 -9.53
N LEU A 79 12.32 6.60 -9.69
CA LEU A 79 11.45 6.71 -10.87
C LEU A 79 12.25 6.89 -12.16
N ASN A 80 13.16 7.86 -12.21
CA ASN A 80 13.97 8.11 -13.39
C ASN A 80 14.81 6.89 -13.75
N PHE A 81 15.37 6.19 -12.77
CA PHE A 81 16.11 4.96 -13.02
C PHE A 81 15.22 3.86 -13.61
N TRP A 82 14.04 3.63 -13.05
CA TRP A 82 13.05 2.69 -13.59
C TRP A 82 12.67 3.01 -15.05
N LEU A 83 12.52 4.29 -15.38
CA LEU A 83 12.11 4.74 -16.71
C LEU A 83 13.24 4.68 -17.74
N ASN A 84 14.48 4.95 -17.33
CA ASN A 84 15.62 5.06 -18.23
C ASN A 84 16.33 3.71 -18.43
N ASP A 85 16.41 2.86 -17.40
CA ASP A 85 17.10 1.57 -17.48
C ASP A 85 16.43 0.54 -16.55
N ARG A 86 15.27 0.05 -17.00
CA ARG A 86 14.50 -0.98 -16.29
C ARG A 86 15.28 -2.29 -16.09
N PRO A 87 16.04 -2.82 -17.08
CA PRO A 87 16.84 -4.03 -16.86
C PRO A 87 17.84 -3.89 -15.70
N ALA A 88 18.59 -2.78 -15.62
CA ALA A 88 19.51 -2.56 -14.51
C ALA A 88 18.76 -2.34 -13.18
N PHE A 89 17.62 -1.66 -13.19
CA PHE A 89 16.77 -1.51 -12.01
C PHE A 89 16.35 -2.88 -11.45
N LEU A 90 15.83 -3.76 -12.31
CA LEU A 90 15.40 -5.10 -11.93
C LEU A 90 16.57 -5.97 -11.44
N LYS A 91 17.75 -5.85 -12.06
CA LYS A 91 18.97 -6.54 -11.60
C LYS A 91 19.33 -6.14 -10.16
N ILE A 92 19.33 -4.84 -9.86
CA ILE A 92 19.63 -4.34 -8.50
C ILE A 92 18.53 -4.76 -7.53
N LEU A 93 17.25 -4.66 -7.91
CA LEU A 93 16.14 -5.07 -7.07
C LEU A 93 16.22 -6.55 -6.69
N ARG A 94 16.46 -7.44 -7.66
CA ARG A 94 16.62 -8.88 -7.41
C ARG A 94 17.81 -9.17 -6.50
N HIS A 95 18.94 -8.52 -6.74
CA HIS A 95 20.11 -8.67 -5.86
C HIS A 95 19.79 -8.24 -4.42
N GLU A 96 19.10 -7.10 -4.26
CA GLU A 96 18.71 -6.61 -2.94
C GLU A 96 17.72 -7.53 -2.22
N LEU A 97 16.72 -8.05 -2.94
CA LEU A 97 15.75 -8.99 -2.40
C LEU A 97 16.40 -10.34 -2.05
N GLY A 98 17.32 -10.85 -2.86
CA GLY A 98 18.07 -12.07 -2.53
C GLY A 98 18.92 -11.93 -1.28
N LEU A 99 19.57 -10.77 -1.08
CA LEU A 99 20.27 -10.49 0.18
C LEU A 99 19.32 -10.40 1.39
N PHE A 100 18.12 -9.86 1.17
CA PHE A 100 17.11 -9.76 2.23
C PHE A 100 16.51 -11.12 2.58
N GLU A 101 16.20 -11.93 1.57
CA GLU A 101 15.75 -13.31 1.72
C GLU A 101 16.76 -14.14 2.49
N LYS A 102 18.02 -14.15 2.04
CA LYS A 102 19.12 -14.83 2.73
C LYS A 102 19.21 -14.42 4.20
N LEU A 103 19.14 -13.12 4.49
CA LEU A 103 19.16 -12.63 5.87
C LEU A 103 17.99 -13.17 6.70
N CYS A 104 16.78 -13.25 6.11
CA CYS A 104 15.60 -13.77 6.81
C CYS A 104 15.76 -15.26 7.11
N LEU A 105 16.23 -16.04 6.15
CA LEU A 105 16.51 -17.47 6.31
C LEU A 105 17.61 -17.73 7.34
N ASP A 106 18.74 -17.03 7.24
CA ASP A 106 19.88 -17.17 8.17
C ASP A 106 19.50 -16.80 9.61
N THR A 107 18.49 -15.94 9.80
CA THR A 107 18.01 -15.54 11.13
C THR A 107 16.71 -16.21 11.57
N GLY A 108 16.14 -17.11 10.75
CA GLY A 108 14.91 -17.83 11.07
C GLY A 108 13.69 -16.93 11.27
N VAL A 109 13.60 -15.81 10.54
CA VAL A 109 12.52 -14.81 10.68
C VAL A 109 11.72 -14.68 9.39
N GLU A 110 10.45 -14.30 9.51
CA GLU A 110 9.63 -13.96 8.35
C GLU A 110 10.08 -12.66 7.69
N GLY A 111 10.24 -12.67 6.37
CA GLY A 111 10.52 -11.49 5.56
C GLY A 111 9.28 -11.00 4.82
N TRP A 112 8.90 -9.74 5.02
CA TRP A 112 7.82 -9.08 4.30
C TRP A 112 8.33 -7.98 3.36
N VAL A 113 7.71 -7.88 2.19
CA VAL A 113 8.13 -6.94 1.14
C VAL A 113 6.93 -6.15 0.63
N ARG A 114 7.09 -4.83 0.54
CA ARG A 114 6.12 -3.92 -0.09
C ARG A 114 6.78 -3.02 -1.11
N LEU A 115 6.61 -3.35 -2.38
CA LEU A 115 7.32 -2.66 -3.46
C LEU A 115 6.54 -1.45 -4.01
N ASN A 116 5.23 -1.45 -3.87
CA ASN A 116 4.31 -0.39 -4.25
C ASN A 116 3.88 0.43 -3.03
N VAL A 117 4.83 1.14 -2.42
CA VAL A 117 4.49 2.14 -1.38
C VAL A 117 3.78 3.35 -2.00
N LEU A 118 4.23 3.79 -3.19
CA LEU A 118 3.72 4.97 -3.91
C LEU A 118 3.51 4.73 -5.42
N SER A 119 3.85 3.55 -5.92
CA SER A 119 3.61 3.07 -7.28
C SER A 119 2.49 2.02 -7.29
N ASP A 120 2.22 1.43 -8.45
CA ASP A 120 1.31 0.30 -8.70
C ASP A 120 1.85 -0.50 -9.90
N ILE A 121 3.10 -0.94 -9.79
CA ILE A 121 3.79 -1.80 -10.76
C ILE A 121 3.36 -3.25 -10.48
N ASP A 122 3.04 -3.97 -11.54
CA ASP A 122 2.76 -5.41 -11.55
C ASP A 122 4.04 -6.23 -11.46
N TRP A 123 4.64 -6.25 -10.27
CA TRP A 123 5.88 -6.98 -9.99
C TRP A 123 5.82 -8.48 -10.33
N GLU A 124 4.62 -9.05 -10.30
CA GLU A 124 4.31 -10.41 -10.76
C GLU A 124 4.66 -10.62 -12.24
N ASN A 125 4.58 -9.59 -13.09
CA ASN A 125 4.95 -9.68 -14.51
C ASN A 125 6.47 -9.59 -14.76
N PHE A 126 7.26 -9.40 -13.69
CA PHE A 126 8.73 -9.36 -13.74
C PHE A 126 9.36 -10.51 -12.94
N ASP A 127 8.56 -11.52 -12.60
CA ASP A 127 8.91 -12.68 -11.77
C ASP A 127 9.47 -12.30 -10.40
N ILE A 128 9.11 -11.14 -9.85
CA ILE A 128 9.71 -10.70 -8.59
C ILE A 128 9.22 -11.56 -7.42
N PRO A 129 7.92 -11.63 -7.07
CA PRO A 129 7.48 -12.52 -5.98
C PRO A 129 7.85 -13.99 -6.21
N GLN A 130 7.75 -14.47 -7.46
CA GLN A 130 8.00 -15.87 -7.85
C GLN A 130 9.44 -16.31 -7.59
N ASN A 131 10.42 -15.42 -7.79
CA ASN A 131 11.83 -15.72 -7.55
C ASN A 131 12.21 -15.72 -6.06
N PHE A 132 11.33 -15.28 -5.16
CA PHE A 132 11.58 -15.22 -3.71
C PHE A 132 10.44 -15.87 -2.92
N PRO A 133 10.18 -17.18 -3.11
CA PRO A 133 9.00 -17.86 -2.55
C PRO A 133 9.00 -17.91 -1.02
N THR A 134 10.14 -17.69 -0.36
CA THR A 134 10.24 -17.66 1.12
C THR A 134 9.91 -16.28 1.71
N LEU A 135 9.80 -15.24 0.87
CA LEU A 135 9.36 -13.91 1.26
C LEU A 135 7.85 -13.75 1.04
N ASN A 136 7.22 -12.95 1.90
CA ASN A 136 5.82 -12.55 1.78
C ASN A 136 5.72 -11.16 1.15
N PHE A 137 5.04 -11.05 0.01
CA PHE A 137 4.80 -9.79 -0.66
C PHE A 137 3.39 -9.27 -0.33
N LEU A 138 3.30 -7.96 -0.08
CA LEU A 138 2.02 -7.27 -0.02
C LEU A 138 2.10 -5.96 -0.77
N ASP A 139 1.03 -5.55 -1.44
CA ASP A 139 0.95 -4.22 -2.03
C ASP A 139 -0.48 -3.68 -2.09
N TYR A 140 -0.58 -2.37 -2.31
CA TYR A 140 -1.85 -1.71 -2.58
C TYR A 140 -1.94 -1.48 -4.08
N THR A 141 -3.10 -1.76 -4.67
CA THR A 141 -3.32 -1.56 -6.10
C THR A 141 -4.58 -0.76 -6.38
N LYS A 142 -4.58 -0.03 -7.50
CA LYS A 142 -5.77 0.63 -8.07
C LYS A 142 -6.21 -0.03 -9.38
N ARG A 143 -5.70 -1.22 -9.65
CA ARG A 143 -5.89 -1.96 -10.89
C ARG A 143 -6.73 -3.20 -10.58
N PRO A 144 -8.01 -3.24 -10.99
CA PRO A 144 -8.86 -4.38 -10.70
C PRO A 144 -8.41 -5.64 -11.45
N ASP A 145 -7.74 -5.51 -12.60
CA ASP A 145 -7.13 -6.62 -13.34
C ASP A 145 -6.13 -7.41 -12.50
N ARG A 146 -5.40 -6.75 -11.59
CA ARG A 146 -4.46 -7.42 -10.67
C ARG A 146 -5.15 -8.16 -9.54
N ILE A 147 -6.36 -7.73 -9.16
CA ILE A 147 -7.17 -8.40 -8.14
C ILE A 147 -7.80 -9.67 -8.70
N THR A 148 -8.25 -9.62 -9.95
CA THR A 148 -8.88 -10.76 -10.65
C THR A 148 -7.87 -11.70 -11.32
N GLY A 149 -6.59 -11.32 -11.34
CA GLY A 149 -5.53 -12.09 -11.97
C GLY A 149 -4.97 -13.19 -11.08
N ASN A 150 -4.18 -14.07 -11.69
CA ASN A 150 -3.44 -15.11 -10.97
C ASN A 150 -2.19 -14.49 -10.33
N LEU A 151 -2.26 -14.26 -9.02
CA LEU A 151 -1.10 -13.84 -8.23
C LEU A 151 -0.33 -15.07 -7.73
N PRO A 152 1.01 -14.97 -7.59
CA PRO A 152 1.79 -15.96 -6.86
C PRO A 152 1.29 -16.13 -5.42
N ASP A 153 1.36 -17.34 -4.86
CA ASP A 153 0.85 -17.66 -3.52
C ASP A 153 1.44 -16.79 -2.40
N ASN A 154 2.66 -16.30 -2.60
CA ASN A 154 3.36 -15.44 -1.67
C ASN A 154 3.08 -13.94 -1.87
N TYR A 155 2.10 -13.55 -2.72
CA TYR A 155 1.79 -12.16 -3.00
C TYR A 155 0.32 -11.81 -2.75
N ARG A 156 0.07 -10.84 -1.87
CA ARG A 156 -1.27 -10.39 -1.50
C ARG A 156 -1.50 -8.93 -1.87
N LEU A 157 -2.66 -8.63 -2.47
CA LEU A 157 -3.01 -7.28 -2.86
C LEU A 157 -4.17 -6.73 -2.03
N ILE A 158 -4.10 -5.43 -1.73
CA ILE A 158 -5.17 -4.64 -1.12
C ILE A 158 -5.66 -3.64 -2.15
N PHE A 159 -6.95 -3.68 -2.49
CA PHE A 159 -7.51 -2.74 -3.45
C PHE A 159 -7.69 -1.35 -2.82
N SER A 160 -7.24 -0.30 -3.49
CA SER A 160 -7.31 1.08 -3.01
C SER A 160 -8.53 1.78 -3.62
N TYR A 161 -9.49 2.10 -2.75
CA TYR A 161 -10.72 2.80 -3.10
C TYR A 161 -10.47 4.26 -3.54
N SER A 162 -11.34 4.75 -4.41
CA SER A 162 -11.61 6.17 -4.63
C SER A 162 -13.08 6.34 -4.98
N GLY A 163 -13.71 7.41 -4.49
CA GLY A 163 -15.08 7.79 -4.84
C GLY A 163 -15.20 8.50 -6.20
N ALA A 164 -14.12 8.57 -6.98
CA ALA A 164 -14.15 9.25 -8.27
C ALA A 164 -15.11 8.52 -9.23
N ALA A 165 -16.01 9.25 -9.91
CA ALA A 165 -17.05 8.66 -10.75
C ALA A 165 -16.49 7.70 -11.83
N ARG A 166 -15.41 8.12 -12.52
CA ARG A 166 -14.74 7.31 -13.55
C ARG A 166 -14.02 6.06 -13.00
N TYR A 167 -13.86 5.97 -11.69
CA TYR A 167 -13.17 4.86 -11.01
C TYR A 167 -14.14 3.84 -10.39
N GLN A 168 -15.44 4.15 -10.31
CA GLN A 168 -16.41 3.29 -9.62
C GLN A 168 -16.52 1.88 -10.24
N LYS A 169 -16.34 1.74 -11.55
CA LYS A 169 -16.32 0.41 -12.19
C LYS A 169 -15.22 -0.49 -11.60
N HIS A 170 -14.05 0.08 -11.28
CA HIS A 170 -12.94 -0.67 -10.68
C HIS A 170 -13.24 -1.03 -9.22
N VAL A 171 -13.93 -0.14 -8.49
CA VAL A 171 -14.39 -0.42 -7.13
C VAL A 171 -15.37 -1.59 -7.13
N ASN A 172 -16.35 -1.59 -8.04
CA ASN A 172 -17.34 -2.67 -8.14
C ASN A 172 -16.67 -4.02 -8.41
N THR A 173 -15.72 -4.09 -9.35
CA THR A 173 -14.96 -5.32 -9.60
C THR A 173 -14.23 -5.81 -8.34
N ALA A 174 -13.61 -4.92 -7.57
CA ALA A 174 -12.95 -5.31 -6.32
C ALA A 174 -13.92 -5.77 -5.23
N VAL A 175 -15.13 -5.19 -5.18
CA VAL A 175 -16.20 -5.61 -4.27
C VAL A 175 -16.70 -7.00 -4.64
N GLU A 176 -17.03 -7.23 -5.91
CA GLU A 176 -17.52 -8.50 -6.47
C GLU A 176 -16.52 -9.65 -6.29
N ASN A 177 -15.23 -9.34 -6.34
CA ASN A 177 -14.14 -10.33 -6.12
C ASN A 177 -13.70 -10.41 -4.66
N ASN A 178 -14.51 -9.90 -3.73
CA ASN A 178 -14.30 -9.98 -2.29
C ASN A 178 -12.93 -9.46 -1.80
N ALA A 179 -12.29 -8.56 -2.54
CA ALA A 179 -10.95 -8.07 -2.20
C ALA A 179 -10.97 -7.28 -0.86
N PRO A 180 -9.87 -7.27 -0.08
CA PRO A 180 -9.69 -6.27 0.97
C PRO A 180 -9.64 -4.86 0.34
N ILE A 181 -10.50 -3.94 0.79
CA ILE A 181 -10.61 -2.60 0.21
C ILE A 181 -10.14 -1.54 1.20
N ALA A 182 -9.00 -0.90 0.88
CA ALA A 182 -8.46 0.22 1.63
C ALA A 182 -9.11 1.56 1.24
N ILE A 183 -9.65 2.26 2.24
CA ILE A 183 -10.41 3.50 2.09
C ILE A 183 -9.75 4.58 2.95
N VAL A 184 -9.30 5.65 2.29
CA VAL A 184 -8.77 6.82 3.00
C VAL A 184 -9.95 7.66 3.49
N ILE A 185 -9.99 7.96 4.78
CA ILE A 185 -11.07 8.71 5.43
C ILE A 185 -10.52 9.89 6.23
N ASP A 186 -11.28 10.99 6.27
CA ASP A 186 -10.91 12.19 7.03
C ASP A 186 -10.83 11.95 8.55
N LYS A 187 -11.82 11.23 9.11
CA LYS A 187 -11.83 10.79 10.51
C LYS A 187 -12.14 9.30 10.58
N MET A 188 -11.41 8.59 11.45
CA MET A 188 -11.68 7.17 11.68
C MET A 188 -13.11 6.97 12.15
N PRO A 189 -13.85 6.03 11.57
CA PRO A 189 -15.23 5.81 11.96
C PRO A 189 -15.32 5.13 13.33
N THR A 190 -16.50 5.24 13.94
CA THR A 190 -16.86 4.64 15.23
C THR A 190 -18.22 3.98 15.10
N GLY A 191 -18.42 2.84 15.74
CA GLY A 191 -19.69 2.11 15.70
C GLY A 191 -19.93 1.33 14.41
N ALA A 192 -21.17 0.90 14.22
CA ALA A 192 -21.60 0.06 13.10
C ALA A 192 -22.24 0.89 11.96
N PHE A 193 -21.82 0.63 10.73
CA PHE A 193 -22.34 1.25 9.52
C PHE A 193 -22.15 0.30 8.33
N HIS A 194 -22.79 0.61 7.19
CA HIS A 194 -22.57 -0.10 5.94
C HIS A 194 -21.83 0.79 4.95
N PHE A 195 -20.88 0.21 4.23
CA PHE A 195 -20.20 0.88 3.12
C PHE A 195 -19.80 -0.13 2.06
N LEU A 196 -20.07 0.18 0.78
CA LEU A 196 -19.85 -0.76 -0.35
C LEU A 196 -20.54 -2.12 -0.16
N GLY A 197 -21.73 -2.14 0.44
CA GLY A 197 -22.46 -3.38 0.74
C GLY A 197 -21.84 -4.24 1.86
N ARG A 198 -20.81 -3.74 2.56
CA ARG A 198 -20.11 -4.45 3.64
C ARG A 198 -20.40 -3.81 4.98
N SER A 199 -20.66 -4.63 6.00
CA SER A 199 -20.88 -4.21 7.40
C SER A 199 -19.61 -4.29 8.26
N GLU A 200 -18.64 -5.08 7.84
CA GLU A 200 -17.37 -5.26 8.55
C GLU A 200 -16.29 -4.29 8.09
N TRP A 201 -15.54 -3.77 9.05
CA TRP A 201 -14.39 -2.92 8.79
C TRP A 201 -13.30 -3.07 9.86
N VAL A 202 -12.07 -2.69 9.51
CA VAL A 202 -10.93 -2.68 10.43
C VAL A 202 -10.16 -1.36 10.35
N ASN A 203 -9.43 -1.04 11.42
CA ASN A 203 -8.49 0.07 11.43
C ASN A 203 -7.18 -0.30 10.70
N GLY A 204 -7.04 0.18 9.48
CA GLY A 204 -5.89 -0.11 8.62
C GLY A 204 -4.59 0.56 9.04
N ASP A 205 -4.63 1.56 9.92
CA ASP A 205 -3.41 2.24 10.43
C ASP A 205 -2.64 1.36 11.44
N HIS A 206 -3.15 0.15 11.77
CA HIS A 206 -2.50 -0.78 12.68
C HIS A 206 -1.40 -1.59 12.01
N SER A 207 -1.69 -2.24 10.88
CA SER A 207 -0.68 -3.03 10.17
C SER A 207 -1.05 -3.28 8.72
N ASP A 208 -0.15 -2.91 7.80
CA ASP A 208 -0.27 -3.24 6.38
C ASP A 208 -0.26 -4.76 6.15
N MET A 209 0.47 -5.52 6.98
CA MET A 209 0.52 -7.00 6.92
C MET A 209 -0.80 -7.64 7.33
N VAL A 210 -1.46 -7.14 8.38
CA VAL A 210 -2.79 -7.66 8.77
C VAL A 210 -3.83 -7.32 7.71
N ASN A 211 -3.77 -6.11 7.14
CA ASN A 211 -4.72 -5.62 6.14
C ASN A 211 -4.83 -6.55 4.92
N CYS A 212 -3.72 -7.16 4.49
CA CYS A 212 -3.73 -8.03 3.30
C CYS A 212 -4.48 -9.36 3.48
N PHE A 213 -4.84 -9.71 4.73
CA PHE A 213 -5.65 -10.88 5.07
C PHE A 213 -7.14 -10.56 5.30
N GLN A 214 -7.57 -9.30 5.15
CA GLN A 214 -8.93 -8.86 5.49
C GLN A 214 -9.89 -8.97 4.29
N THR A 215 -9.88 -10.12 3.62
CA THR A 215 -10.78 -10.44 2.50
C THR A 215 -12.23 -10.11 2.88
N GLY A 216 -12.94 -9.43 1.98
CA GLY A 216 -14.32 -9.01 2.15
C GLY A 216 -14.55 -7.83 3.10
N LYS A 217 -13.50 -7.25 3.69
CA LYS A 217 -13.64 -6.15 4.65
C LYS A 217 -13.23 -4.80 4.09
N ASN A 218 -13.79 -3.74 4.68
CA ASN A 218 -13.35 -2.38 4.47
C ASN A 218 -12.20 -2.04 5.44
N ILE A 219 -11.09 -1.55 4.91
CA ILE A 219 -9.89 -1.18 5.69
C ILE A 219 -9.80 0.34 5.72
N PHE A 220 -10.18 0.97 6.82
CA PHE A 220 -10.13 2.42 6.93
C PHE A 220 -8.75 2.92 7.32
N LEU A 221 -8.23 3.87 6.53
CA LEU A 221 -6.95 4.53 6.74
C LEU A 221 -7.20 6.02 7.00
N LYS A 222 -6.67 6.54 8.11
CA LYS A 222 -6.79 7.97 8.39
C LYS A 222 -5.98 8.77 7.38
N TYR A 223 -6.61 9.75 6.75
CA TYR A 223 -5.95 10.68 5.84
C TYR A 223 -4.74 11.33 6.51
N LYS A 224 -3.62 11.39 5.77
CA LYS A 224 -2.38 12.02 6.21
C LYS A 224 -2.19 13.33 5.43
N PRO A 225 -2.18 14.49 6.11
CA PRO A 225 -2.05 15.78 5.44
C PRO A 225 -0.88 15.82 4.45
N SER A 226 -1.18 16.25 3.23
CA SER A 226 -0.23 16.46 2.12
C SER A 226 0.03 17.95 1.95
N LYS A 227 1.23 18.33 1.49
CA LYS A 227 1.56 19.74 1.16
C LYS A 227 0.62 20.36 0.11
N ASN A 228 0.06 19.54 -0.78
CA ASN A 228 -0.70 20.03 -1.93
C ASN A 228 -2.20 20.19 -1.65
N MET A 229 -2.62 19.98 -0.40
CA MET A 229 -4.02 19.86 0.00
C MET A 229 -4.42 21.00 0.94
N THR A 230 -5.28 21.89 0.45
CA THR A 230 -6.00 22.89 1.26
C THR A 230 -7.27 22.27 1.88
N PRO A 231 -7.91 22.90 2.88
CA PRO A 231 -9.20 22.42 3.41
C PRO A 231 -10.27 22.22 2.32
N GLU A 232 -10.33 23.11 1.33
CA GLU A 232 -11.28 23.06 0.21
C GLU A 232 -10.97 21.85 -0.69
N LYS A 233 -9.70 21.63 -1.03
CA LYS A 233 -9.28 20.44 -1.79
C LYS A 233 -9.56 19.15 -1.03
N ILE A 234 -9.37 19.15 0.29
CA ILE A 234 -9.71 17.99 1.12
C ILE A 234 -11.21 17.75 1.03
N ALA A 235 -12.04 18.77 1.24
CA ALA A 235 -13.50 18.66 1.22
C ALA A 235 -14.02 18.15 -0.14
N ALA A 236 -13.43 18.60 -1.24
CA ALA A 236 -13.81 18.23 -2.60
C ALA A 236 -13.18 16.90 -3.10
N SER A 237 -12.17 16.36 -2.41
CA SER A 237 -11.45 15.18 -2.89
C SER A 237 -12.32 13.93 -2.83
N PRO A 238 -12.55 13.23 -3.96
CA PRO A 238 -13.27 11.96 -3.95
C PRO A 238 -12.43 10.79 -3.42
N PHE A 239 -11.10 10.96 -3.33
CA PHE A 239 -10.21 9.96 -2.76
C PHE A 239 -10.28 9.90 -1.23
N ILE A 240 -10.61 11.03 -0.58
CA ILE A 240 -10.75 11.11 0.88
C ILE A 240 -12.23 11.02 1.23
N LEU A 241 -12.69 9.84 1.62
CA LEU A 241 -14.05 9.64 2.12
C LEU A 241 -14.31 10.55 3.32
N LYS A 242 -15.53 11.09 3.38
CA LYS A 242 -15.99 11.88 4.52
C LYS A 242 -16.75 10.99 5.48
N THR A 243 -16.43 11.03 6.76
CA THR A 243 -17.17 10.26 7.78
C THR A 243 -18.66 10.56 7.76
N LYS A 244 -19.07 11.80 7.42
CA LYS A 244 -20.50 12.16 7.28
C LYS A 244 -21.25 11.40 6.17
N ASN A 245 -20.53 10.79 5.23
CA ASN A 245 -21.10 9.98 4.15
C ASN A 245 -21.22 8.50 4.56
N LEU A 246 -20.73 8.11 5.74
CA LEU A 246 -21.00 6.80 6.31
C LEU A 246 -22.36 6.86 6.98
N ILE A 247 -23.34 6.17 6.41
CA ILE A 247 -24.69 6.11 6.97
C ILE A 247 -24.67 5.08 8.09
N ALA A 248 -24.88 5.55 9.32
CA ALA A 248 -25.05 4.67 10.48
C ALA A 248 -26.29 3.79 10.30
N ARG A 249 -26.27 2.57 10.85
CA ARG A 249 -27.52 1.82 11.01
C ARG A 249 -28.39 2.59 12.02
N ALA A 250 -29.67 2.79 11.72
CA ALA A 250 -30.64 2.94 12.79
C ALA A 250 -30.57 1.67 13.64
N ALA A 251 -30.51 1.84 14.96
CA ALA A 251 -30.49 0.74 15.92
C ALA A 251 -31.74 -0.12 15.77
#